data_AF-A0A1H7D340-F1
#
_entry.id   AF-A0A1H7D340-F1
#
_cell.length_a   1.000
_cell.length_b   1.000
_cell.length_c   1.000
_cell.angle_alpha   90.00
_cell.angle_beta   90.00
_cell.angle_gamma   90.00
#
_symmetry.space_group_name_H-M   'P 1'
#
loop_
_entity.id
_entity.type
_entity.pdbx_description
1 polymer ?
#
loop_
_entity_poly.entity_id
_entity_poly.type
_entity_poly.pdbx_seq_one_letter_code
_entity_poly.pdbx_strand_id
1 'polypeptide(L)'
;MSKQPDDTTKEAGSNVFSIAAVAKPKKRKDKWPDAVLSRGYSMIPSILLWGQAKMGLKPDELNVLLQLISHWWSADHDPHPAKDTIARRMGKDARTVQRHLTALETKGFIKRVERFKRHKGQDSNGYDLSGLIAKLETIAPEFEKVTDQNKRRRAKAETKTA
;
A
#
# COMPACT_ATOMS: atom_id res chain seq x y z
N MET A 1 17.38 -17.09 82.72
CA MET A 1 17.12 -15.80 82.05
C MET A 1 17.43 -16.00 80.56
N SER A 2 16.41 -16.18 79.72
CA SER A 2 15.76 -15.13 78.88
C SER A 2 16.77 -14.47 77.94
N LYS A 3 16.62 -14.39 76.61
CA LYS A 3 15.47 -14.51 75.70
C LYS A 3 16.06 -14.57 74.26
N GLN A 4 15.47 -15.35 73.35
CA GLN A 4 15.29 -14.90 71.95
C GLN A 4 13.92 -14.16 71.87
N PRO A 5 13.49 -13.51 70.77
CA PRO A 5 14.06 -13.35 69.41
C PRO A 5 14.01 -11.88 68.89
N ASP A 6 14.49 -11.56 67.68
CA ASP A 6 13.65 -10.89 66.68
C ASP A 6 14.21 -10.98 65.24
N ASP A 7 13.25 -11.04 64.33
CA ASP A 7 13.21 -11.13 62.88
C ASP A 7 13.99 -10.02 62.15
N THR A 8 14.57 -10.35 60.99
CA THR A 8 14.54 -9.49 59.80
C THR A 8 14.92 -10.30 58.57
N THR A 9 13.89 -10.91 58.02
CA THR A 9 13.73 -11.14 56.58
C THR A 9 14.25 -9.93 55.77
N LYS A 10 15.25 -10.11 54.89
CA LYS A 10 15.49 -9.19 53.77
C LYS A 10 15.81 -9.90 52.46
N GLU A 11 14.75 -9.94 51.66
CA GLU A 11 14.73 -9.63 50.22
C GLU A 11 15.47 -10.58 49.28
N ALA A 12 14.74 -11.63 48.90
CA ALA A 12 14.84 -12.21 47.57
C ALA A 12 14.71 -11.08 46.53
N GLY A 13 15.82 -10.77 45.86
CA GLY A 13 15.87 -9.82 44.76
C GLY A 13 14.86 -10.19 43.69
N SER A 14 13.78 -9.41 43.61
CA SER A 14 12.84 -9.44 42.51
C SER A 14 13.56 -8.92 41.27
N ASN A 15 14.08 -9.83 40.45
CA ASN A 15 14.42 -9.50 39.07
C ASN A 15 13.11 -9.25 38.31
N VAL A 16 12.58 -8.05 38.47
CA VAL A 16 11.52 -7.51 37.65
C VAL A 16 12.13 -7.29 36.27
N PHE A 17 11.92 -8.23 35.35
CA PHE A 17 12.22 -8.02 33.95
C PHE A 17 11.50 -6.74 33.50
N SER A 18 12.28 -5.67 33.31
CA SER A 18 11.79 -4.43 32.70
C SER A 18 11.15 -4.79 31.38
N ILE A 19 9.83 -4.60 31.29
CA ILE A 19 9.08 -4.69 30.04
C ILE A 19 9.65 -3.56 29.19
N ALA A 20 10.56 -3.92 28.29
CA ALA A 20 11.24 -2.99 27.39
C ALA A 20 10.21 -2.02 26.81
N ALA A 21 10.47 -0.72 27.00
CA ALA A 21 9.60 0.35 26.56
C ALA A 21 9.09 0.08 25.14
N VAL A 22 7.78 -0.07 24.99
CA VAL A 22 7.14 -0.24 23.68
C VAL A 22 7.55 0.95 22.82
N ALA A 23 8.46 0.74 21.87
CA ALA A 23 9.03 1.79 21.06
C ALA A 23 7.90 2.57 20.39
N LYS A 24 7.88 3.90 20.56
CA LYS A 24 6.87 4.76 19.93
C LYS A 24 6.84 4.51 18.42
N PRO A 25 5.65 4.46 17.79
CA PRO A 25 5.55 4.21 16.36
C PRO A 25 6.35 5.28 15.61
N LYS A 26 7.31 4.85 14.79
CA LYS A 26 8.15 5.75 13.98
C LYS A 26 7.25 6.62 13.09
N LYS A 27 7.45 7.93 13.12
CA LYS A 27 6.74 8.89 12.26
C LYS A 27 7.19 8.68 10.81
N ARG A 28 6.36 9.10 9.84
CA ARG A 28 6.69 8.96 8.40
C ARG A 28 8.03 9.63 8.03
N LYS A 29 8.34 10.77 8.65
CA LYS A 29 9.62 11.50 8.49
C LYS A 29 10.83 10.72 9.02
N ASP A 30 10.61 9.82 9.98
CA ASP A 30 11.67 8.95 10.51
C ASP A 30 11.97 7.79 9.54
N LYS A 31 11.05 7.50 8.61
CA LYS A 31 11.21 6.47 7.57
C LYS A 31 11.83 7.01 6.29
N TRP A 32 11.45 8.23 5.89
CA TRP A 32 11.88 8.83 4.63
C TRP A 32 12.42 10.24 4.84
N PRO A 33 13.63 10.56 4.33
CA PRO A 33 14.17 11.92 4.41
C PRO A 33 13.27 12.95 3.70
N ASP A 34 13.31 14.20 4.17
CA ASP A 34 12.54 15.31 3.59
C ASP A 34 12.91 15.57 2.11
N ALA A 35 14.16 15.30 1.72
CA ALA A 35 14.63 15.36 0.34
C ALA A 35 13.88 14.40 -0.62
N VAL A 36 13.23 13.37 -0.07
CA VAL A 36 12.39 12.42 -0.82
C VAL A 36 10.92 12.82 -0.73
N LEU A 37 10.40 13.07 0.48
CA LEU A 37 8.98 13.36 0.69
C LEU A 37 8.51 14.65 0.00
N SER A 38 9.39 15.65 -0.12
CA SER A 38 9.09 16.92 -0.81
C SER A 38 8.80 16.77 -2.31
N ARG A 39 9.09 15.61 -2.92
CA ARG A 39 8.85 15.35 -4.35
C ARG A 39 7.46 14.75 -4.59
N GLY A 40 6.69 14.57 -3.52
CA GLY A 40 5.36 13.97 -3.55
C GLY A 40 5.39 12.46 -3.38
N TYR A 41 4.22 11.92 -3.09
CA TYR A 41 3.98 10.48 -3.00
C TYR A 41 2.53 10.22 -3.43
N SER A 42 2.28 9.00 -3.88
CA SER A 42 0.93 8.59 -4.29
C SER A 42 0.36 7.62 -3.27
N MET A 43 -0.93 7.78 -2.96
CA MET A 43 -1.63 6.85 -2.11
C MET A 43 -1.94 5.59 -2.91
N ILE A 44 -1.28 4.49 -2.58
CA ILE A 44 -1.52 3.18 -3.20
C ILE A 44 -2.26 2.30 -2.20
N PRO A 45 -3.49 1.85 -2.51
CA PRO A 45 -4.19 0.87 -1.68
C PRO A 45 -3.35 -0.40 -1.56
N SER A 46 -3.03 -0.84 -0.34
CA SER A 46 -2.13 -1.99 -0.15
C SER A 46 -2.70 -3.27 -0.74
N ILE A 47 -4.04 -3.39 -0.78
CA ILE A 47 -4.75 -4.50 -1.42
C ILE A 47 -4.44 -4.64 -2.92
N LEU A 48 -4.10 -3.56 -3.64
CA LEU A 48 -3.62 -3.65 -5.02
C LEU A 48 -2.32 -4.46 -5.10
N LEU A 49 -1.39 -4.21 -4.18
CA LEU A 49 -0.09 -4.88 -4.14
C LEU A 49 -0.23 -6.33 -3.69
N TRP A 50 -1.07 -6.61 -2.70
CA TRP A 50 -1.28 -7.96 -2.18
C TRP A 50 -2.10 -8.84 -3.13
N GLY A 51 -3.11 -8.26 -3.79
CA GLY A 51 -4.04 -8.95 -4.68
C GLY A 51 -3.60 -9.04 -6.14
N GLN A 52 -2.43 -8.51 -6.51
CA GLN A 52 -2.01 -8.39 -7.92
C GLN A 52 -2.10 -9.72 -8.71
N ALA A 53 -1.62 -10.82 -8.13
CA ALA A 53 -1.63 -12.13 -8.77
C ALA A 53 -3.05 -12.69 -8.92
N LYS A 54 -3.88 -12.51 -7.88
CA LYS A 54 -5.30 -12.91 -7.90
C LYS A 54 -6.09 -12.16 -8.97
N MET A 55 -5.77 -10.88 -9.17
CA MET A 55 -6.37 -10.06 -10.23
C MET A 55 -5.76 -10.33 -11.62
N GLY A 56 -4.78 -11.23 -11.73
CA GLY A 56 -4.13 -11.57 -13.00
C GLY A 56 -3.25 -10.46 -13.57
N LEU A 57 -2.75 -9.55 -12.74
CA LEU A 57 -1.82 -8.50 -13.14
C LEU A 57 -0.40 -9.06 -13.25
N LYS A 58 0.26 -8.78 -14.38
CA LYS A 58 1.70 -9.02 -14.52
C LYS A 58 2.50 -7.92 -13.82
N PRO A 59 3.74 -8.18 -13.38
CA PRO A 59 4.57 -7.15 -12.73
C PRO A 59 4.73 -5.87 -13.57
N ASP A 60 4.96 -6.01 -14.88
CA ASP A 60 5.08 -4.85 -15.78
C ASP A 60 3.75 -4.09 -15.95
N GLU A 61 2.61 -4.80 -15.93
CA GLU A 61 1.28 -4.17 -15.99
C GLU A 61 0.95 -3.42 -14.70
N LEU A 62 1.30 -3.99 -13.54
CA LEU A 62 1.18 -3.32 -12.24
C LEU A 62 2.03 -2.04 -12.24
N ASN A 63 3.26 -2.07 -12.74
CA ASN A 63 4.10 -0.88 -12.79
C ASN A 63 3.49 0.22 -13.67
N VAL A 64 2.91 -0.13 -14.83
CA VAL A 64 2.14 0.82 -15.65
C VAL A 64 0.97 1.41 -14.86
N LEU A 65 0.18 0.60 -14.14
CA LEU A 65 -0.91 1.10 -13.28
C LEU A 65 -0.40 2.05 -12.20
N LEU A 66 0.70 1.74 -11.53
CA LEU A 66 1.29 2.60 -10.51
C LEU A 66 1.74 3.95 -11.09
N GLN A 67 2.28 3.96 -12.31
CA GLN A 67 2.57 5.22 -13.01
C GLN A 67 1.29 6.00 -13.30
N LEU A 68 0.22 5.36 -13.77
CA LEU A 68 -1.08 6.03 -13.99
C LEU A 68 -1.63 6.63 -12.70
N ILE A 69 -1.69 5.85 -11.62
CA ILE A 69 -2.14 6.30 -10.29
C ILE A 69 -1.28 7.47 -9.79
N SER A 70 0.03 7.45 -10.07
CA SER A 70 0.92 8.54 -9.69
C SER A 70 0.62 9.87 -10.39
N HIS A 71 -0.03 9.84 -11.56
CA HIS A 71 -0.49 11.03 -12.27
C HIS A 71 -1.96 11.38 -11.98
N TRP A 72 -2.63 10.59 -11.13
CA TRP A 72 -4.02 10.80 -10.76
C TRP A 72 -4.12 11.67 -9.50
N TRP A 73 -4.14 12.98 -9.69
CA TRP A 73 -4.08 13.96 -8.61
C TRP A 73 -5.46 14.34 -8.02
N SER A 74 -6.53 14.20 -8.79
CA SER A 74 -7.91 14.42 -8.35
C SER A 74 -8.81 13.35 -8.93
N ALA A 75 -9.78 12.87 -8.14
CA ALA A 75 -10.76 11.88 -8.60
C ALA A 75 -11.56 12.35 -9.83
N ASP A 76 -11.74 13.67 -9.98
CA ASP A 76 -12.51 14.26 -11.09
C ASP A 76 -11.71 14.37 -12.40
N HIS A 77 -10.40 14.06 -12.38
CA HIS A 77 -9.50 14.29 -13.51
C HIS A 77 -8.71 13.03 -13.83
N ASP A 78 -9.01 12.41 -14.97
CA ASP A 78 -8.28 11.21 -15.40
C ASP A 78 -6.77 11.47 -15.55
N PRO A 79 -5.90 10.56 -15.08
CA PRO A 79 -4.48 10.64 -15.35
C PRO A 79 -4.24 10.56 -16.86
N HIS A 80 -3.39 11.45 -17.36
CA HIS A 80 -3.08 11.52 -18.80
C HIS A 80 -1.58 11.58 -19.10
N PRO A 81 -0.73 10.72 -18.50
CA PRO A 81 0.67 10.67 -18.89
C PRO A 81 0.82 10.15 -20.31
N ALA A 82 1.70 10.77 -21.10
CA ALA A 82 2.10 10.22 -22.38
C ALA A 82 2.76 8.85 -22.20
N LYS A 83 2.49 7.91 -23.14
CA LYS A 83 3.08 6.56 -23.11
C LYS A 83 4.62 6.59 -23.06
N ASP A 84 5.24 7.56 -23.72
CA ASP A 84 6.70 7.71 -23.77
C ASP A 84 7.27 8.13 -22.41
N THR A 85 6.50 8.89 -21.62
CA THR A 85 6.86 9.23 -20.24
C THR A 85 6.88 8.00 -19.35
N ILE A 86 5.88 7.12 -19.47
CA ILE A 86 5.82 5.85 -18.72
C ILE A 86 6.99 4.95 -19.16
N ALA A 87 7.21 4.82 -20.48
CA ALA A 87 8.26 4.01 -21.05
C ALA A 87 9.66 4.41 -20.54
N ARG A 88 9.97 5.71 -20.57
CA ARG A 88 11.21 6.26 -20.04
C ARG A 88 11.40 5.94 -18.55
N ARG A 89 10.36 6.07 -17.73
CA ARG A 89 10.42 5.78 -16.29
C ARG A 89 10.59 4.29 -15.98
N MET A 90 10.02 3.43 -16.84
CA MET A 90 10.12 1.98 -16.70
C MET A 90 11.41 1.40 -17.32
N GLY A 91 12.17 2.18 -18.09
CA GLY A 91 13.30 1.67 -18.87
C GLY A 91 12.85 0.67 -19.95
N LYS A 92 11.66 0.89 -20.53
CA LYS A 92 11.07 0.03 -21.57
C LYS A 92 10.85 0.82 -22.84
N ASP A 93 10.64 0.10 -23.95
CA ASP A 93 10.21 0.72 -25.20
C ASP A 93 8.71 1.12 -25.15
N ALA A 94 8.35 2.14 -25.93
CA ALA A 94 6.99 2.66 -25.96
C ALA A 94 5.95 1.63 -26.47
N ARG A 95 6.38 0.71 -27.35
CA ARG A 95 5.51 -0.36 -27.88
C ARG A 95 5.16 -1.38 -26.80
N THR A 96 6.10 -1.69 -25.92
CA THR A 96 5.91 -2.55 -24.75
C THR A 96 4.93 -1.91 -23.77
N VAL A 97 5.09 -0.63 -23.45
CA VAL A 97 4.11 0.09 -22.62
C VAL A 97 2.73 0.12 -23.26
N GLN A 98 2.65 0.38 -24.57
CA GLN A 98 1.37 0.33 -25.29
C GLN A 98 0.71 -1.05 -25.21
N ARG A 99 1.48 -2.13 -25.35
CA ARG A 99 0.98 -3.50 -25.17
C ARG A 99 0.42 -3.73 -23.76
N HIS A 100 1.09 -3.23 -22.73
CA HIS A 100 0.60 -3.32 -21.35
C HIS A 100 -0.65 -2.49 -21.10
N LEU A 101 -0.74 -1.27 -21.66
CA LEU A 101 -1.95 -0.44 -21.60
C LEU A 101 -3.14 -1.14 -22.27
N THR A 102 -2.93 -1.71 -23.48
CA THR A 102 -3.97 -2.51 -24.15
C THR A 102 -4.37 -3.71 -23.30
N ALA A 103 -3.42 -4.44 -22.71
CA ALA A 103 -3.73 -5.59 -21.85
C ALA A 103 -4.53 -5.20 -20.60
N LEU A 104 -4.19 -4.08 -19.96
CA LEU A 104 -4.93 -3.54 -18.82
C LEU A 104 -6.36 -3.15 -19.21
N GLU A 105 -6.54 -2.56 -20.39
CA GLU A 105 -7.85 -2.21 -20.94
C GLU A 105 -8.68 -3.45 -21.27
N THR A 106 -8.09 -4.45 -21.94
CA THR A 106 -8.74 -5.74 -22.23
C THR A 106 -9.17 -6.46 -20.95
N LYS A 107 -8.37 -6.37 -19.89
CA LYS A 107 -8.71 -6.93 -18.57
C LYS A 107 -9.72 -6.07 -17.79
N GLY A 108 -10.07 -4.89 -18.29
CA GLY A 108 -11.03 -3.97 -17.68
C GLY A 108 -10.51 -3.24 -16.44
N PHE A 109 -9.19 -3.07 -16.30
CA PHE A 109 -8.62 -2.23 -15.22
C PHE A 109 -8.69 -0.74 -15.55
N ILE A 110 -8.56 -0.40 -16.83
CA ILE A 110 -8.53 0.97 -17.31
C ILE A 110 -9.38 1.12 -18.56
N LYS A 111 -9.80 2.34 -18.87
CA LYS A 111 -10.38 2.69 -20.17
C LYS A 111 -9.69 3.91 -20.74
N ARG A 112 -9.31 3.89 -22.02
CA ARG A 112 -8.74 5.06 -22.68
C ARG A 112 -9.81 6.12 -22.95
N VAL A 113 -9.49 7.36 -22.60
CA VAL A 113 -10.30 8.55 -22.90
C VAL A 113 -9.52 9.40 -23.87
N GLU A 114 -10.03 9.52 -25.10
CA GLU A 114 -9.41 10.36 -26.11
C GLU A 114 -9.50 11.83 -25.69
N ARG A 115 -8.39 12.55 -25.85
CA ARG A 115 -8.31 13.97 -25.53
C ARG A 115 -7.84 14.71 -26.78
N PHE A 116 -8.45 15.86 -27.04
CA PHE A 116 -8.16 16.69 -28.21
C PHE A 116 -7.80 18.10 -27.74
N LYS A 117 -6.77 18.70 -28.33
CA LYS A 117 -6.49 20.12 -28.09
C LYS A 117 -7.37 20.96 -29.00
N ARG A 118 -7.87 22.08 -28.47
CA ARG A 118 -8.76 23.04 -29.15
C ARG A 118 -8.32 23.42 -30.58
N HIS A 119 -7.02 23.42 -30.87
CA HIS A 119 -6.46 23.82 -32.18
C HIS A 119 -5.31 22.92 -32.68
N LYS A 120 -5.03 21.76 -32.06
CA LYS A 120 -3.90 20.89 -32.43
C LYS A 120 -4.21 19.42 -32.16
N GLY A 121 -4.75 18.70 -33.14
CA GLY A 121 -4.80 17.24 -33.19
C GLY A 121 -5.22 16.51 -31.90
N GLN A 122 -4.92 15.21 -31.85
CA GLN A 122 -5.11 14.41 -30.64
C GLN A 122 -4.00 14.72 -29.61
N ASP A 123 -4.39 14.91 -28.35
CA ASP A 123 -3.49 15.04 -27.21
C ASP A 123 -3.14 13.65 -26.63
N SER A 124 -2.32 13.61 -25.58
CA SER A 124 -2.16 12.37 -24.81
C SER A 124 -3.50 11.94 -24.21
N ASN A 125 -3.87 10.67 -24.45
CA ASN A 125 -5.07 10.06 -23.89
C ASN A 125 -5.10 10.17 -22.36
N GLY A 126 -6.30 10.35 -21.82
CA GLY A 126 -6.62 10.07 -20.42
C GLY A 126 -6.86 8.58 -20.20
N TYR A 127 -6.81 8.16 -18.94
CA TYR A 127 -7.09 6.78 -18.54
C TYR A 127 -8.05 6.77 -17.35
N ASP A 128 -9.28 6.36 -17.58
CA ASP A 128 -10.27 6.15 -16.52
C ASP A 128 -9.89 4.90 -15.72
N LEU A 129 -9.81 5.04 -14.40
CA LEU A 129 -9.42 4.01 -13.43
C LEU A 129 -10.61 3.39 -12.67
N SER A 130 -11.85 3.70 -13.04
CA SER A 130 -13.07 3.14 -12.42
C SER A 130 -13.08 1.61 -12.43
N GLY A 131 -12.60 0.99 -13.50
CA GLY A 131 -12.46 -0.47 -13.62
C GLY A 131 -11.51 -1.09 -12.60
N LEU A 132 -10.42 -0.38 -12.25
CA LEU A 132 -9.51 -0.80 -11.19
C LEU A 132 -10.21 -0.76 -9.83
N ILE A 133 -10.94 0.31 -9.54
CA ILE A 133 -11.66 0.47 -8.26
C ILE A 133 -12.66 -0.66 -8.06
N ALA A 134 -13.51 -0.93 -9.06
CA ALA A 134 -14.51 -1.99 -9.00
C ALA A 134 -13.88 -3.39 -8.74
N LYS A 135 -12.72 -3.66 -9.34
CA LYS A 135 -11.99 -4.91 -9.10
C LYS A 135 -11.42 -4.98 -7.69
N LEU A 136 -10.89 -3.88 -7.16
CA LEU A 136 -10.40 -3.82 -5.79
C LEU A 136 -11.53 -4.01 -4.77
N GLU A 137 -12.69 -3.40 -5.00
CA GLU A 137 -13.89 -3.60 -4.17
C GLU A 137 -14.35 -5.06 -4.16
N THR A 138 -14.27 -5.74 -5.30
CA THR A 138 -14.64 -7.16 -5.40
C THR A 138 -13.77 -8.05 -4.51
N ILE A 139 -12.47 -7.75 -4.39
CA ILE A 139 -11.54 -8.57 -3.60
C ILE A 139 -11.43 -8.12 -2.14
N ALA A 140 -11.83 -6.89 -1.80
CA ALA A 140 -11.69 -6.31 -0.45
C ALA A 140 -12.26 -7.19 0.69
N PRO A 141 -13.46 -7.76 0.58
CA PRO A 141 -14.04 -8.58 1.65
C PRO A 141 -13.21 -9.82 2.01
N GLU A 142 -12.45 -10.37 1.06
CA GLU A 142 -11.58 -11.52 1.34
C GLU A 142 -10.40 -11.15 2.25
N PHE A 143 -9.82 -9.95 2.05
CA PHE A 143 -8.71 -9.46 2.85
C PHE A 143 -9.15 -8.99 4.25
N GLU A 144 -10.39 -8.51 4.38
CA GLU A 144 -11.00 -8.19 5.68
C GLU A 144 -11.13 -9.44 6.55
N LYS A 145 -11.65 -10.54 5.99
CA LYS A 145 -11.79 -11.83 6.71
C LYS A 145 -10.45 -12.32 7.27
N VAL A 146 -9.37 -12.23 6.49
CA VAL A 146 -8.02 -12.61 6.95
C VAL A 146 -7.55 -11.69 8.08
N THR A 147 -7.77 -10.39 7.96
CA THR A 147 -7.39 -9.41 8.98
C THR A 147 -8.14 -9.65 10.29
N ASP A 148 -9.44 -9.93 10.22
CA ASP A 148 -10.27 -10.21 11.40
C ASP A 148 -9.92 -11.54 12.05
N GLN A 149 -9.60 -12.58 11.26
CA GLN A 149 -9.06 -13.83 11.79
C GLN A 149 -7.74 -13.60 12.52
N ASN A 150 -6.83 -12.79 11.96
CA ASN A 150 -5.58 -12.43 12.62
C ASN A 150 -5.79 -11.64 13.91
N LYS A 151 -6.73 -10.69 13.93
CA LYS A 151 -7.13 -9.96 15.16
C LYS A 151 -7.70 -10.92 16.21
N ARG A 152 -8.61 -11.82 15.84
CA ARG A 152 -9.18 -12.84 16.74
C ARG A 152 -8.12 -13.79 17.30
N ARG A 153 -7.16 -14.22 16.48
CA ARG A 153 -6.02 -15.05 16.93
C ARG A 153 -5.15 -14.29 17.94
N ARG A 154 -4.87 -13.01 17.70
CA ARG A 154 -4.14 -12.16 18.65
C ARG A 154 -4.91 -11.99 19.96
N ALA A 155 -6.19 -11.64 19.90
CA ALA A 155 -7.02 -11.50 21.10
C ALA A 155 -7.06 -12.78 21.95
N LYS A 156 -7.16 -13.96 21.32
CA LYS A 156 -7.09 -15.26 22.00
C LYS A 156 -5.71 -15.57 22.62
N ALA A 157 -4.63 -15.13 21.99
CA ALA A 157 -3.27 -15.29 22.52
C ALA A 157 -2.97 -14.27 23.66
N GLU A 158 -3.64 -13.12 23.65
CA GLU A 158 -3.54 -12.05 24.66
C GLU A 158 -4.43 -12.32 25.88
N THR A 159 -5.49 -13.14 25.75
CA THR A 159 -6.29 -13.58 26.91
C THR A 159 -5.59 -14.73 27.61
N LYS A 160 -5.27 -14.53 28.89
CA LYS A 160 -4.72 -15.57 29.77
C LYS A 160 -5.71 -16.74 29.81
N THR A 161 -5.27 -17.93 29.43
CA THR A 161 -6.05 -19.16 29.61
C THR A 161 -6.33 -19.29 31.11
N ALA A 162 -7.60 -19.22 31.48
CA ALA A 162 -8.07 -19.45 32.85
C ALA A 162 -7.94 -20.93 33.22
#